data_AF-A0AAD5QZ17-F1
#
_entry.id   AF-A0AAD5QZ17-F1
#
_cell.length_a   1.000
_cell.length_b   1.000
_cell.length_c   1.000
_cell.angle_alpha   90.00
_cell.angle_beta   90.00
_cell.angle_gamma   90.00
#
_symmetry.space_group_name_H-M   'P 1'
#
loop_
_entity.id
_entity.type
_entity.pdbx_description
1 polymer ?
#
loop_
_entity_poly.entity_id
_entity_poly.type
_entity_poly.pdbx_seq_one_letter_code
_entity_poly.pdbx_strand_id
1 'polypeptide(L)' 'MSDFSSAPPFVHIENIAVSVIMTAIGVIGLVSNGAAIVIVRSNPALQNSFGQLCLSQSIANMGALLVLAFWIAPITLL' A
#
# COMPACT_ATOMS: atom_id res chain seq x y z
N MET A 1 19.69 -19.86 14.39
CA MET A 1 18.44 -20.49 13.90
C MET A 1 17.58 -20.91 15.09
N SER A 2 17.44 -20.03 16.11
CA SER A 2 16.89 -20.41 17.42
C SER A 2 16.32 -19.20 18.19
N ASP A 3 15.88 -18.15 17.50
CA ASP A 3 15.28 -16.96 18.13
C ASP A 3 13.79 -16.76 17.74
N PHE A 4 13.20 -17.71 17.01
CA PHE A 4 11.80 -17.61 16.58
C PHE A 4 10.80 -18.17 17.63
N SER A 5 11.27 -18.84 18.67
CA SER A 5 10.40 -19.57 19.63
C SER A 5 10.08 -18.80 20.92
N SER A 6 10.58 -17.58 21.11
CA SER A 6 10.43 -16.86 22.39
C SER A 6 10.22 -15.34 22.23
N ALA A 7 9.44 -14.92 21.23
CA ALA A 7 8.82 -13.60 21.28
C ALA A 7 7.64 -13.66 22.29
N PRO A 8 7.52 -12.72 23.24
CA PRO A 8 6.40 -12.70 24.16
C PRO A 8 5.08 -12.62 23.38
N PRO A 9 3.97 -13.23 23.85
CA PRO A 9 2.71 -13.34 23.10
C PRO A 9 2.18 -12.00 22.58
N PHE A 10 2.56 -10.90 23.23
CA PHE A 10 2.29 -9.53 22.81
C PHE A 10 2.85 -9.19 21.41
N VAL A 11 4.09 -9.59 21.11
CA VAL A 11 4.76 -9.28 19.83
C VAL A 11 4.08 -9.97 18.65
N HIS A 12 3.54 -11.17 18.86
CA HIS A 12 2.81 -11.88 17.81
C HIS A 12 1.50 -11.16 17.43
N ILE A 13 0.80 -10.63 18.42
CA ILE A 13 -0.43 -9.85 18.24
C ILE A 13 -0.13 -8.52 17.53
N GLU A 14 0.97 -7.86 17.90
CA GLU A 14 1.43 -6.63 17.23
C GLU A 14 1.77 -6.90 15.75
N ASN A 15 2.50 -7.97 15.44
CA ASN A 15 2.83 -8.32 14.06
C ASN A 15 1.58 -8.59 13.21
N ILE A 16 0.59 -9.31 13.77
CA ILE A 16 -0.69 -9.55 13.11
C ILE A 16 -1.44 -8.23 12.90
N ALA A 17 -1.51 -7.38 13.92
CA ALA A 17 -2.18 -6.08 13.83
C ALA A 17 -1.53 -5.17 12.77
N VAL A 18 -0.20 -5.09 12.76
CA VAL A 18 0.57 -4.32 11.77
C VAL A 18 0.32 -4.86 10.36
N SER A 19 0.35 -6.18 10.18
CA SER A 19 0.08 -6.81 8.88
C SER A 19 -1.34 -6.49 8.36
N VAL A 20 -2.34 -6.56 9.23
CA VAL A 20 -3.74 -6.24 8.89
C VAL A 20 -3.89 -4.77 8.53
N ILE A 21 -3.31 -3.86 9.32
CA ILE A 21 -3.37 -2.41 9.06
C ILE A 21 -2.68 -2.07 7.74
N MET A 22 -1.48 -2.62 7.48
CA MET A 22 -0.77 -2.41 6.23
C MET A 22 -1.56 -2.94 5.02
N THR A 23 -2.19 -4.11 5.15
CA THR A 23 -3.03 -4.68 4.09
C THR A 23 -4.25 -3.82 3.82
N ALA A 24 -4.93 -3.35 4.88
CA ALA A 24 -6.10 -2.49 4.75
C ALA A 24 -5.77 -1.14 4.09
N ILE A 25 -4.70 -0.48 4.53
CA ILE A 25 -4.21 0.77 3.94
C ILE A 25 -3.75 0.52 2.49
N GLY A 26 -3.12 -0.62 2.23
CA GLY A 26 -2.78 -1.13 0.90
C GLY A 26 -3.96 -1.13 -0.06
N VAL A 27 -5.04 -1.81 0.34
CA VAL A 27 -6.25 -1.96 -0.48
C VAL A 27 -6.97 -0.63 -0.67
N ILE A 28 -7.17 0.15 0.39
CA ILE A 28 -7.84 1.46 0.31
C ILE A 28 -7.05 2.43 -0.56
N GLY A 29 -5.71 2.45 -0.38
CA GLY A 29 -4.80 3.22 -1.20
C GLY A 29 -4.89 2.82 -2.66
N LEU A 30 -4.92 1.51 -2.97
CA LEU A 30 -5.03 1.01 -4.34
C LEU A 30 -6.33 1.44 -5.01
N VAL A 31 -7.46 1.31 -4.31
CA VAL A 31 -8.79 1.69 -4.82
C VAL A 31 -8.89 3.19 -5.04
N SER A 32 -8.44 4.00 -4.08
CA SER A 32 -8.42 5.47 -4.18
C SER A 32 -7.57 5.97 -5.34
N ASN A 33 -6.37 5.40 -5.51
CA ASN A 33 -5.45 5.77 -6.59
C ASN A 33 -5.95 5.29 -7.96
N GLY A 34 -6.49 4.07 -8.04
CA GLY A 34 -7.13 3.57 -9.26
C GLY A 34 -8.32 4.43 -9.68
N ALA A 35 -9.18 4.82 -8.73
CA ALA A 35 -10.31 5.70 -9.00
C ALA A 35 -9.84 7.07 -9.51
N ALA A 36 -8.82 7.67 -8.90
CA ALA A 36 -8.24 8.94 -9.36
C ALA A 36 -7.71 8.85 -10.79
N ILE A 37 -7.00 7.76 -11.13
CA ILE A 37 -6.49 7.52 -12.49
C ILE A 37 -7.64 7.39 -13.49
N VAL A 38 -8.67 6.61 -13.14
CA VAL A 38 -9.85 6.38 -14.00
C VAL A 38 -10.63 7.69 -14.23
N ILE A 39 -10.81 8.51 -13.20
CA ILE A 39 -11.51 9.80 -13.27
C ILE A 39 -10.75 10.78 -14.15
N VAL A 40 -9.42 10.90 -13.99
CA VAL A 40 -8.58 11.76 -14.83
C VAL A 40 -8.54 11.27 -16.28
N ARG A 41 -8.51 9.94 -16.51
CA ARG A 41 -8.54 9.35 -17.85
C ARG A 41 -9.89 9.49 -18.54
N SER A 42 -10.99 9.49 -17.78
CA SER A 42 -12.36 9.58 -18.33
C SER A 42 -12.78 11.02 -18.64
N ASN A 43 -12.15 12.02 -18.01
CA ASN A 43 -12.44 13.43 -18.27
C ASN A 43 -11.30 14.13 -19.03
N PRO A 44 -11.43 14.36 -20.34
CA PRO A 44 -10.43 15.08 -21.14
C PRO A 44 -10.24 16.53 -20.68
N ALA A 45 -11.23 17.13 -20.00
CA ALA A 45 -11.11 18.45 -19.38
C ALA A 45 -10.09 18.50 -18.21
N LEU A 46 -9.74 17.35 -17.63
CA LEU A 46 -8.80 17.22 -16.51
C LEU A 46 -7.39 16.76 -16.95
N GLN A 47 -7.16 16.47 -18.23
CA GLN A 47 -5.84 16.15 -18.81
C GLN A 47 -4.90 17.36 -18.92
N ASN A 48 -5.14 18.40 -18.13
CA ASN A 48 -4.23 19.51 -17.97
C ASN A 48 -2.98 19.07 -17.19
N SER A 49 -1.90 19.86 -17.21
CA SER A 49 -0.64 19.58 -16.51
C SER A 49 -0.84 19.23 -15.01
N PHE A 50 -1.91 19.75 -14.40
CA PHE A 50 -2.30 19.43 -13.03
C PHE A 50 -2.82 18.00 -12.83
N GLY A 51 -3.62 17.47 -13.78
CA GLY A 51 -4.09 16.07 -13.73
C GLY A 51 -2.96 15.06 -13.97
N GLN A 52 -1.96 15.42 -14.78
CA GLN A 52 -0.76 14.61 -15.00
C GLN A 52 0.15 14.55 -13.75
N LEU A 53 0.23 15.64 -12.97
CA LEU A 53 0.90 15.66 -11.67
C LEU A 53 0.20 14.75 -10.66
N CYS A 54 -1.13 14.75 -10.61
CA CYS A 54 -1.87 13.80 -9.77
C CYS A 54 -1.70 12.35 -10.23
N LEU A 55 -1.65 12.09 -11.54
CA LEU A 55 -1.40 10.75 -12.08
C LEU A 55 -0.03 10.20 -11.67
N SER A 56 1.03 11.00 -11.77
CA SER A 56 2.38 10.54 -11.40
C SER A 56 2.49 10.23 -9.91
N GLN A 57 1.88 11.05 -9.06
CA GLN A 57 1.84 10.82 -7.62
C GLN A 57 0.99 9.60 -7.26
N SER A 58 -0.10 9.37 -8.00
CA SER A 58 -0.96 8.20 -7.83
C SER A 58 -0.28 6.90 -8.26
N ILE A 59 0.48 6.94 -9.37
CA ILE A 59 1.31 5.83 -9.85
C ILE A 59 2.45 5.54 -8.87
N ALA A 60 3.11 6.57 -8.33
CA ALA A 60 4.14 6.40 -7.30
C ALA A 60 3.56 5.77 -6.02
N ASN A 61 2.36 6.19 -5.62
CA ASN A 61 1.66 5.59 -4.48
C ASN A 61 1.28 4.13 -4.75
N MET A 62 0.88 3.79 -5.98
CA MET A 62 0.62 2.40 -6.38
C MET A 62 1.89 1.53 -6.30
N GLY A 63 3.04 2.06 -6.71
CA GLY A 63 4.33 1.40 -6.57
C GLY A 63 4.74 1.20 -5.10
N ALA A 64 4.54 2.20 -4.25
CA ALA A 64 4.81 2.10 -2.82
C ALA A 64 3.93 1.04 -2.13
N LEU A 65 2.66 0.92 -2.51
CA LEU A 65 1.75 -0.10 -1.98
C LEU A 65 2.14 -1.51 -2.47
N LEU A 66 2.64 -1.64 -3.71
CA LEU A 66 3.22 -2.89 -4.21
C LEU A 66 4.48 -3.28 -3.42
N VAL A 67 5.37 -2.33 -3.12
CA VAL A 67 6.55 -2.58 -2.28
C VAL A 67 6.14 -2.97 -0.86
N LEU A 68 5.14 -2.30 -0.28
CA LEU A 68 4.61 -2.68 1.03
C LEU A 68 4.07 -4.12 1.03
N ALA A 69 3.32 -4.49 -0.02
CA ALA A 69 2.72 -5.81 -0.15
C ALA A 69 3.74 -6.93 -0.45
N PHE A 70 4.76 -6.67 -1.27
CA PHE A 70 5.73 -7.68 -1.68
C PHE A 70 7.00 -7.72 -0.81
N TRP A 71 7.32 -6.65 -0.09
CA TRP A 71 8.55 -6.54 0.70
C TRP A 71 8.30 -6.54 2.20
N ILE A 72 7.32 -5.75 2.68
CA ILE A 72 7.05 -5.69 4.12
C ILE A 72 6.25 -6.91 4.59
N ALA A 73 5.29 -7.40 3.80
CA ALA A 73 4.55 -8.61 4.16
C ALA A 73 5.43 -9.85 4.42
N PRO A 74 6.44 -10.20 3.60
CA PRO A 74 7.33 -11.32 3.92
C PRO A 74 8.28 -11.01 5.08
N ILE A 75 8.70 -9.76 5.28
CA ILE A 75 9.55 -9.38 6.43
C ILE A 75 8.76 -9.44 7.75
N THR A 76 7.45 -9.18 7.74
CA THR A 76 6.59 -9.33 8.92
C THR A 76 6.23 -10.79 9.20
N LEU A 77 6.25 -11.66 8.18
CA LEU A 77 5.96 -13.09 8.30
C LEU A 77 7.19 -13.97 8.57
N LEU A 78 8.40 -13.52 8.24
CA LEU A 78 9.69 -14.19 8.48
C LEU A 78 10.29 -13.79 9.84
#